data_AF-A0A0G1YSJ1-F1
#
_entry.id   AF-A0A0G1YSJ1-F1
#
_cell.length_a   1.000
_cell.length_b   1.000
_cell.length_c   1.000
_cell.angle_alpha   90.00
_cell.angle_beta   90.00
_cell.angle_gamma   90.00
#
_symmetry.space_group_name_H-M   'P 1'
#
loop_
_entity.id
_entity.type
_entity.pdbx_description
1 polymer ?
#
loop_
_entity_poly.entity_id
_entity_poly.type
_entity_poly.pdbx_seq_one_letter_code
_entity_poly.pdbx_strand_id
1 'polypeptide(L)'
;MLFYAVYTYAMGIETGSFERQENVSRAKVVDFVNEILQPNIPIGRQRNTIIGEYCSKNGIRADTARGVARLVTKFDRMKNASDVADVLEFASWLKTHAPEKFYSRGNMVYLADENMPLHDFLENVKANYTFWTRTFGDKLFETSIDTASSREGIWKSWLSRDEGYYISLKGGSGSGTFSVDIAIGHDRKHTEHDKPLHDTTGEIWRVGFDAETNGSGEQMFRIIRTGSGHKSGGSTERATDLREIRKNFLDTYRVSPQRLLLFLTLEIAYTLGFNHIKALSTEGALNLSTLRHSKSPVDYSASLNDVGFAAQSGNWHEIHGWQDAIYRDLPFQGTLGKHEIDALDAIEKSFNSLHHADGDALPFTIGNEGTLGDQDRVRLERVWNAFARLNETARKNRRVRAR
;
A
#
# COMPACT_ATOMS: atom_id res chain seq x y z
N MET A 1 -5.46 29.24 5.26
CA MET A 1 -4.85 29.17 6.60
C MET A 1 -5.27 27.95 7.42
N LEU A 2 -6.38 27.25 7.11
CA LEU A 2 -6.76 25.98 7.76
C LEU A 2 -6.03 24.72 7.20
N PHE A 3 -5.48 24.79 5.99
CA PHE A 3 -4.73 23.69 5.36
C PHE A 3 -3.35 23.40 6.00
N TYR A 4 -2.81 24.32 6.78
CA TYR A 4 -1.50 24.13 7.42
C TYR A 4 -1.58 23.31 8.72
N ALA A 5 -2.75 23.30 9.39
CA ALA A 5 -2.90 22.69 10.70
C ALA A 5 -2.89 21.15 10.67
N VAL A 6 -3.50 20.54 9.63
CA VAL A 6 -3.48 19.07 9.43
C VAL A 6 -2.06 18.59 9.06
N TYR A 7 -1.32 19.40 8.30
CA TYR A 7 0.05 19.10 7.90
C TYR A 7 1.03 19.12 9.09
N THR A 8 0.81 20.02 10.05
CA THR A 8 1.57 20.03 11.32
C THR A 8 1.12 18.98 12.33
N TYR A 9 -0.11 18.47 12.29
CA TYR A 9 -0.55 17.44 13.24
C TYR A 9 0.05 16.07 12.92
N ALA A 10 0.26 15.75 11.64
CA ALA A 10 1.01 14.56 11.22
C ALA A 10 2.53 14.64 11.51
N MET A 11 3.06 15.87 11.62
CA MET A 11 4.47 16.15 11.95
C MET A 11 4.68 16.60 13.41
N GLY A 12 3.63 16.57 14.23
CA GLY A 12 3.68 16.94 15.64
C GLY A 12 4.49 15.92 16.41
N ILE A 13 5.73 16.27 16.72
CA ILE A 13 6.49 15.67 17.83
C ILE A 13 5.76 16.11 19.11
N GLU A 14 4.63 15.49 19.41
CA GLU A 14 4.15 15.40 20.77
C GLU A 14 4.53 14.03 21.29
N THR A 15 5.51 14.06 22.19
CA THR A 15 5.91 12.96 23.06
C THR A 15 4.72 12.59 23.95
N GLY A 16 3.73 11.91 23.38
CA GLY A 16 2.81 11.09 24.14
C GLY A 16 3.64 10.03 24.85
N SER A 17 3.50 9.97 26.18
CA SER A 17 4.21 9.06 27.06
C SER A 17 3.86 7.60 26.74
N PHE A 18 4.49 7.07 25.69
CA PHE A 18 4.75 5.64 25.61
C PHE A 18 5.70 5.31 26.75
N GLU A 19 5.28 4.41 27.64
CA GLU A 19 6.17 3.80 28.61
C GLU A 19 7.47 3.43 27.90
N ARG A 20 8.59 4.05 28.30
CA ARG A 20 9.93 3.72 27.79
C ARG A 20 10.26 2.29 28.22
N GLN A 21 9.78 1.30 27.49
CA GLN A 21 10.38 -0.03 27.50
C GLN A 21 11.82 0.12 27.00
N GLU A 22 12.77 -0.45 27.73
CA GLU A 22 14.20 -0.33 27.48
C GLU A 22 14.55 -0.72 26.03
N ASN A 23 14.73 0.27 25.15
CA ASN A 23 15.42 0.05 23.89
C ASN A 23 16.84 -0.42 24.21
N VAL A 24 17.25 -1.54 23.61
CA VAL A 24 18.65 -2.00 23.69
C VAL A 24 19.53 -0.85 23.19
N SER A 25 20.44 -0.37 24.03
CA SER A 25 21.30 0.75 23.64
C SER A 25 22.20 0.34 22.48
N ARG A 26 22.42 1.23 21.51
CA ARG A 26 23.34 1.02 20.38
C ARG A 26 24.70 0.48 20.82
N ALA A 27 25.20 0.97 21.96
CA ALA A 27 26.43 0.48 22.57
C ALA A 27 26.41 -1.05 22.81
N LYS A 28 25.34 -1.59 23.42
CA LYS A 28 25.20 -3.03 23.65
C LYS A 28 25.14 -3.83 22.35
N VAL A 29 24.51 -3.27 21.31
CA VAL A 29 24.46 -3.89 19.99
C VAL A 29 25.85 -3.94 19.37
N VAL A 30 26.58 -2.81 19.39
CA VAL A 30 27.94 -2.72 18.86
C VAL A 30 28.90 -3.64 19.61
N ASP A 31 28.80 -3.74 20.94
CA ASP A 31 29.60 -4.67 21.74
C ASP A 31 29.35 -6.12 21.31
N PHE A 32 28.08 -6.51 21.15
CA PHE A 32 27.71 -7.84 20.64
C PHE A 32 28.28 -8.09 19.23
N VAL A 33 28.20 -7.09 18.34
CA VAL A 33 28.73 -7.17 16.97
C VAL A 33 30.23 -7.40 16.98
N ASN A 34 30.98 -6.68 17.82
CA ASN A 34 32.42 -6.83 17.96
C ASN A 34 32.82 -8.18 18.56
N GLU A 35 32.01 -8.75 19.45
CA GLU A 35 32.23 -10.07 20.05
C GLU A 35 32.01 -11.20 19.04
N ILE A 36 30.94 -11.12 18.24
CA ILE A 36 30.48 -12.23 17.39
C ILE A 36 31.10 -12.21 15.98
N LEU A 37 31.48 -11.04 15.47
CA LEU A 37 32.04 -10.93 14.12
C LEU A 37 33.41 -11.59 14.06
N GLN A 38 33.51 -12.63 13.24
CA GLN A 38 34.79 -13.26 12.96
C GLN A 38 35.50 -12.47 11.83
N PRO A 39 36.69 -11.90 12.08
CA PRO A 39 37.34 -11.00 11.13
C PRO A 39 37.74 -11.67 9.81
N ASN A 40 37.92 -13.00 9.80
CA ASN A 40 38.34 -13.77 8.62
C ASN A 40 37.17 -14.40 7.86
N ILE A 41 35.91 -14.15 8.27
CA ILE A 41 34.73 -14.68 7.60
C ILE A 41 33.95 -13.52 6.95
N PRO A 42 33.65 -13.57 5.65
CA PRO A 42 32.81 -12.56 5.03
C PRO A 42 31.45 -12.44 5.73
N ILE A 43 31.02 -11.21 6.03
CA ILE A 43 29.77 -10.94 6.77
C ILE A 43 28.57 -11.67 6.17
N GLY A 44 28.45 -11.69 4.83
CA GLY A 44 27.38 -12.41 4.14
C GLY A 44 27.29 -13.91 4.48
N ARG A 45 28.40 -14.57 4.87
CA ARG A 45 28.42 -15.99 5.28
C ARG A 45 28.03 -16.22 6.74
N GLN A 46 28.23 -15.23 7.61
CA GLN A 46 27.91 -15.32 9.05
C GLN A 46 26.61 -14.58 9.43
N ARG A 47 26.07 -13.74 8.54
CA ARG A 47 24.87 -12.91 8.75
C ARG A 47 23.70 -13.64 9.42
N ASN A 48 23.26 -14.76 8.87
CA ASN A 48 22.07 -15.45 9.37
C ASN A 48 22.29 -15.99 10.79
N THR A 49 23.51 -16.45 11.08
CA THR A 49 23.91 -16.91 12.43
C THR A 49 23.91 -15.73 13.39
N ILE A 50 24.54 -14.61 13.04
CA ILE A 50 24.61 -13.41 13.88
C ILE A 50 23.20 -12.88 14.22
N ILE A 51 22.34 -12.73 13.22
CA ILE A 51 20.95 -12.29 13.42
C ILE A 51 20.19 -13.30 14.29
N GLY A 52 20.34 -14.60 14.04
CA GLY A 52 19.70 -15.66 14.81
C GLY A 52 20.12 -15.66 16.29
N GLU A 53 21.42 -15.57 16.56
CA GLU A 53 21.97 -15.54 17.92
C GLU A 53 21.55 -14.29 18.68
N TYR A 54 21.65 -13.11 18.06
CA TYR A 54 21.20 -11.87 18.67
C TYR A 54 19.71 -11.93 19.03
N CYS A 55 18.89 -12.36 18.07
CA CYS A 55 17.45 -12.49 18.28
C CYS A 55 17.14 -13.47 19.41
N SER A 56 17.79 -14.63 19.44
CA SER A 56 17.63 -15.63 20.51
C SER A 56 17.98 -15.06 21.89
N LYS A 57 19.16 -14.41 22.02
CA LYS A 57 19.61 -13.79 23.28
C LYS A 57 18.67 -12.69 23.78
N ASN A 58 17.99 -11.98 22.87
CA ASN A 58 17.10 -10.87 23.20
C ASN A 58 15.61 -11.25 23.21
N GLY A 59 15.27 -12.54 23.16
CA GLY A 59 13.87 -13.00 23.16
C GLY A 59 13.07 -12.53 21.95
N ILE A 60 13.71 -12.34 20.80
CA ILE A 60 13.08 -12.06 19.51
C ILE A 60 12.80 -13.38 18.82
N ARG A 61 11.57 -13.56 18.33
CA ARG A 61 11.12 -14.83 17.74
C ARG A 61 11.92 -15.22 16.49
N ALA A 62 12.09 -16.53 16.29
CA ALA A 62 12.87 -17.07 15.17
C ALA A 62 12.25 -16.80 13.78
N ASP A 63 10.94 -16.62 13.68
CA ASP A 63 10.27 -16.19 12.45
C ASP A 63 10.62 -14.75 12.08
N THR A 64 10.65 -13.85 13.06
CA THR A 64 11.11 -12.46 12.92
C THR A 64 12.57 -12.41 12.49
N ALA A 65 13.45 -13.17 13.14
CA ALA A 65 14.86 -13.28 12.76
C ALA A 65 15.05 -13.73 11.29
N ARG A 66 14.30 -14.74 10.84
CA ARG A 66 14.31 -15.20 9.44
C ARG A 66 13.78 -14.15 8.47
N GLY A 67 12.76 -13.38 8.88
CA GLY A 67 12.23 -12.25 8.12
C GLY A 67 13.29 -11.16 7.91
N VAL A 68 13.93 -10.72 8.99
CA VAL A 68 15.01 -9.71 8.97
C VAL A 68 16.16 -10.18 8.09
N ALA A 69 16.62 -11.42 8.27
CA ALA A 69 17.69 -11.98 7.45
C ALA A 69 17.36 -11.96 5.94
N ARG A 70 16.12 -12.33 5.56
CA ARG A 70 15.68 -12.29 4.17
C ARG A 70 15.58 -10.87 3.61
N LEU A 71 15.10 -9.92 4.41
CA LEU A 71 14.98 -8.51 4.03
C LEU A 71 16.32 -7.95 3.53
N VAL A 72 17.40 -8.24 4.24
CA VAL A 72 18.74 -7.72 3.93
C VAL A 72 19.54 -8.59 2.97
N THR A 73 19.14 -9.85 2.77
CA THR A 73 19.81 -10.78 1.82
C THR A 73 19.58 -10.37 0.37
N LYS A 74 18.37 -9.89 0.03
CA LYS A 74 17.93 -9.70 -1.36
C LYS A 74 18.84 -8.77 -2.19
N PHE A 75 19.47 -7.79 -1.55
CA PHE A 75 20.38 -6.84 -2.20
C PHE A 75 21.79 -6.84 -1.57
N ASP A 76 22.13 -7.89 -0.81
CA ASP A 76 23.37 -8.02 -0.03
C ASP A 76 23.76 -6.72 0.70
N ARG A 77 22.79 -6.16 1.45
CA ARG A 77 22.91 -4.80 2.00
C ARG A 77 23.87 -4.69 3.20
N MET A 78 24.29 -5.81 3.77
CA MET A 78 25.06 -5.87 5.01
C MET A 78 26.53 -6.17 4.73
N LYS A 79 27.34 -5.11 4.67
CA LYS A 79 28.72 -5.13 4.15
C LYS A 79 29.78 -4.89 5.23
N ASN A 80 29.42 -4.21 6.32
CA ASN A 80 30.35 -3.85 7.40
C ASN A 80 29.72 -4.03 8.80
N ALA A 81 30.51 -3.80 9.86
CA ALA A 81 30.07 -3.94 11.24
C ALA A 81 28.94 -2.97 11.62
N SER A 82 28.95 -1.75 11.08
CA SER A 82 27.87 -0.77 11.31
C SER A 82 26.55 -1.26 10.71
N ASP A 83 26.58 -1.83 9.50
CA ASP A 83 25.40 -2.41 8.86
C ASP A 83 24.83 -3.55 9.71
N VAL A 84 25.69 -4.36 10.33
CA VAL A 84 25.26 -5.40 11.27
C VAL A 84 24.52 -4.78 12.44
N ALA A 85 25.09 -3.75 13.07
CA ALA A 85 24.47 -3.09 14.20
C ALA A 85 23.09 -2.51 13.84
N ASP A 86 22.96 -1.83 12.70
CA ASP A 86 21.69 -1.26 12.24
C ASP A 86 20.60 -2.33 12.06
N VAL A 87 20.97 -3.51 11.53
CA VAL A 87 20.03 -4.64 11.36
C VAL A 87 19.57 -5.22 12.69
N LEU A 88 20.49 -5.34 13.67
CA LEU A 88 20.17 -5.86 14.99
C LEU A 88 19.31 -4.88 15.80
N GLU A 89 19.56 -3.57 15.66
CA GLU A 89 18.70 -2.53 16.21
C GLU A 89 17.30 -2.58 15.58
N PHE A 90 17.20 -2.77 14.26
CA PHE A 90 15.91 -2.96 13.60
C PHE A 90 15.18 -4.21 14.12
N ALA A 91 15.88 -5.32 14.36
CA ALA A 91 15.28 -6.50 14.97
C ALA A 91 14.74 -6.23 16.38
N SER A 92 15.47 -5.48 17.20
CA SER A 92 15.00 -5.02 18.52
C SER A 92 13.79 -4.09 18.42
N TRP A 93 13.78 -3.17 17.44
CA TRP A 93 12.65 -2.28 17.20
C TRP A 93 11.38 -3.05 16.79
N LEU A 94 11.52 -4.08 15.95
CA LEU A 94 10.39 -4.93 15.57
C LEU A 94 9.75 -5.62 16.76
N LYS A 95 10.54 -6.05 17.75
CA LYS A 95 10.02 -6.69 18.98
C LYS A 95 9.09 -5.76 19.76
N THR A 96 9.36 -4.47 19.77
CA THR A 96 8.61 -3.48 20.57
C THR A 96 7.46 -2.83 19.80
N HIS A 97 7.51 -2.81 18.47
CA HIS A 97 6.53 -2.10 17.65
C HIS A 97 5.67 -3.02 16.80
N ALA A 98 6.25 -4.05 16.16
CA ALA A 98 5.51 -4.87 15.21
C ALA A 98 4.70 -5.97 15.92
N PRO A 99 3.48 -6.29 15.46
CA PRO A 99 2.70 -7.39 16.02
C PRO A 99 3.45 -8.73 15.93
N GLU A 100 3.42 -9.52 17.00
CA GLU A 100 4.30 -10.68 17.22
C GLU A 100 4.30 -11.72 16.08
N LYS A 101 3.23 -11.80 15.28
CA LYS A 101 3.04 -12.81 14.23
C LYS A 101 2.89 -12.23 12.82
N PHE A 102 3.11 -10.92 12.64
CA PHE A 102 2.90 -10.23 11.36
C PHE A 102 3.64 -10.90 10.18
N TYR A 103 4.81 -11.49 10.42
CA TYR A 103 5.61 -12.15 9.39
C TYR A 103 5.96 -13.60 9.70
N SER A 104 5.09 -14.33 10.40
CA SER A 104 5.25 -15.77 10.72
C SER A 104 5.65 -16.67 9.52
N ARG A 105 5.45 -16.21 8.28
CA ARG A 105 5.84 -16.88 7.02
C ARG A 105 7.18 -16.43 6.41
N GLY A 106 7.94 -15.60 7.12
CA GLY A 106 9.35 -15.30 6.79
C GLY A 106 9.57 -14.53 5.50
N ASN A 107 8.71 -13.59 5.10
CA ASN A 107 8.96 -12.76 3.91
C ASN A 107 8.74 -11.28 4.26
N MET A 108 9.74 -10.67 4.90
CA MET A 108 9.87 -9.21 4.88
C MET A 108 10.54 -8.83 3.56
N VAL A 109 9.93 -7.92 2.82
CA VAL A 109 10.41 -7.41 1.53
C VAL A 109 10.09 -5.94 1.51
N TYR A 110 11.05 -5.07 1.20
CA TYR A 110 10.76 -3.67 0.93
C TYR A 110 11.34 -3.36 -0.44
N LEU A 111 10.49 -2.82 -1.32
CA LEU A 111 10.95 -2.31 -2.60
C LEU A 111 11.63 -0.98 -2.28
N ALA A 112 12.90 -0.85 -2.61
CA ALA A 112 13.66 0.37 -2.45
C ALA A 112 14.57 0.52 -3.66
N ASP A 113 15.08 1.73 -3.85
CA ASP A 113 16.20 1.94 -4.76
C ASP A 113 17.35 0.99 -4.38
N GLU A 114 17.99 0.42 -5.39
CA GLU A 114 19.13 -0.49 -5.24
C GLU A 114 20.31 0.22 -4.55
N ASN A 115 20.42 1.53 -4.71
CA ASN A 115 21.51 2.34 -4.17
C ASN A 115 21.24 2.93 -2.78
N MET A 116 20.04 2.76 -2.21
CA MET A 116 19.71 3.29 -0.88
C MET A 116 20.62 2.67 0.20
N PRO A 117 21.29 3.47 1.05
CA PRO A 117 22.05 2.95 2.19
C PRO A 117 21.18 2.06 3.10
N LEU A 118 21.78 1.04 3.74
CA LEU A 118 21.03 0.11 4.58
C LEU A 118 20.35 0.83 5.75
N HIS A 119 21.04 1.77 6.39
CA HIS A 119 20.49 2.57 7.48
C HIS A 119 19.19 3.26 7.04
N ASP A 120 19.24 4.06 5.97
CA ASP A 120 18.09 4.79 5.43
C ASP A 120 16.96 3.86 4.99
N PHE A 121 17.31 2.68 4.44
CA PHE A 121 16.35 1.64 4.10
C PHE A 121 15.59 1.14 5.32
N LEU A 122 16.28 0.86 6.43
CA LEU A 122 15.64 0.40 7.67
C LEU A 122 14.82 1.51 8.33
N GLU A 123 15.32 2.74 8.33
CA GLU A 123 14.57 3.90 8.83
C GLU A 123 13.31 4.16 7.99
N ASN A 124 13.37 3.99 6.67
CA ASN A 124 12.19 4.06 5.82
C ASN A 124 11.16 2.97 6.14
N VAL A 125 11.58 1.75 6.44
CA VAL A 125 10.66 0.68 6.86
C VAL A 125 9.98 1.03 8.20
N LYS A 126 10.74 1.56 9.17
CA LYS A 126 10.19 2.01 10.47
C LYS A 126 9.21 3.17 10.29
N ALA A 127 9.61 4.19 9.55
CA ALA A 127 8.79 5.37 9.26
C ALA A 127 7.49 4.97 8.55
N ASN A 128 7.57 4.06 7.58
CA ASN A 128 6.41 3.53 6.88
C ASN A 128 5.42 2.82 7.81
N TYR A 129 5.90 1.98 8.73
CA TYR A 129 5.04 1.38 9.77
C TYR A 129 4.36 2.45 10.63
N THR A 130 5.15 3.35 11.21
CA THR A 130 4.63 4.38 12.11
C THR A 130 3.61 5.28 11.41
N PHE A 131 3.86 5.64 10.14
CA PHE A 131 2.94 6.44 9.35
C PHE A 131 1.59 5.73 9.19
N TRP A 132 1.58 4.49 8.68
CA TRP A 132 0.33 3.79 8.42
C TRP A 132 -0.44 3.40 9.68
N THR A 133 0.27 3.04 10.76
CA THR A 133 -0.33 2.81 12.08
C THR A 133 -1.03 4.07 12.60
N ARG A 134 -0.42 5.25 12.44
CA ARG A 134 -1.05 6.53 12.82
C ARG A 134 -2.23 6.89 11.92
N THR A 135 -2.13 6.62 10.62
CA THR A 135 -3.19 6.94 9.67
C THR A 135 -4.41 6.04 9.84
N PHE A 136 -4.22 4.71 9.85
CA PHE A 136 -5.32 3.75 9.82
C PHE A 136 -5.57 3.05 11.17
N GLY A 137 -4.83 3.40 12.21
CA GLY A 137 -4.95 2.85 13.56
C GLY A 137 -4.08 1.63 13.83
N ASP A 138 -3.91 1.34 15.12
CA ASP A 138 -3.04 0.26 15.64
C ASP A 138 -3.42 -1.13 15.15
N LYS A 139 -4.72 -1.31 14.88
CA LYS A 139 -5.26 -2.57 14.39
C LYS A 139 -4.77 -2.92 12.98
N LEU A 140 -4.31 -1.96 12.16
CA LEU A 140 -3.99 -2.15 10.74
C LEU A 140 -3.13 -3.38 10.45
N PHE A 141 -2.14 -3.63 11.30
CA PHE A 141 -1.16 -4.68 11.15
C PHE A 141 -1.42 -5.90 12.06
N GLU A 142 -2.58 -5.97 12.74
CA GLU A 142 -2.96 -7.10 13.58
C GLU A 142 -3.02 -8.41 12.78
N THR A 143 -2.55 -9.48 13.42
CA THR A 143 -2.62 -10.84 12.88
C THR A 143 -3.41 -11.76 13.77
N SER A 144 -4.31 -12.55 13.18
CA SER A 144 -4.95 -13.64 13.90
C SER A 144 -4.05 -14.87 14.00
N ILE A 145 -4.31 -15.71 15.01
CA ILE A 145 -3.51 -16.90 15.34
C ILE A 145 -4.04 -18.16 14.63
N ASP A 146 -4.95 -18.04 13.65
CA ASP A 146 -5.55 -19.23 13.03
C ASP A 146 -4.95 -19.63 11.66
N THR A 147 -4.98 -20.94 11.42
CA THR A 147 -4.10 -21.72 10.53
C THR A 147 -4.43 -21.66 9.04
N ALA A 148 -5.60 -21.13 8.66
CA ALA A 148 -6.03 -21.07 7.25
C ALA A 148 -5.83 -19.69 6.58
N SER A 149 -6.16 -18.60 7.27
CA SER A 149 -6.00 -17.22 6.80
C SER A 149 -5.92 -16.26 7.99
N SER A 150 -4.69 -16.01 8.44
CA SER A 150 -4.32 -15.39 9.71
C SER A 150 -4.42 -13.85 9.74
N ARG A 151 -5.57 -13.24 9.46
CA ARG A 151 -5.71 -11.76 9.46
C ARG A 151 -7.01 -11.31 10.10
N GLU A 152 -6.91 -10.82 11.34
CA GLU A 152 -7.99 -10.13 12.05
C GLU A 152 -8.07 -8.65 11.64
N GLY A 153 -6.92 -8.00 11.37
CA GLY A 153 -6.82 -6.63 10.87
C GLY A 153 -7.26 -6.46 9.41
N ILE A 154 -8.52 -6.80 9.09
CA ILE A 154 -9.13 -6.52 7.79
C ILE A 154 -10.38 -5.66 8.03
N TRP A 155 -10.36 -4.47 7.44
CA TRP A 155 -11.53 -3.62 7.37
C TRP A 155 -12.33 -3.98 6.14
N LYS A 156 -13.66 -4.00 6.26
CA LYS A 156 -14.56 -4.24 5.13
C LYS A 156 -15.78 -3.34 5.14
N SER A 157 -16.34 -3.13 3.95
CA SER A 157 -17.64 -2.49 3.76
C SER A 157 -18.25 -2.94 2.45
N TRP A 158 -19.58 -2.91 2.34
CA TRP A 158 -20.25 -3.16 1.08
C TRP A 158 -19.99 -2.00 0.12
N LEU A 159 -19.57 -2.33 -1.10
CA LEU A 159 -19.60 -1.43 -2.26
C LEU A 159 -21.00 -1.46 -2.88
N SER A 160 -21.54 -2.66 -3.06
CA SER A 160 -22.94 -2.89 -3.43
C SER A 160 -23.39 -4.20 -2.80
N ARG A 161 -24.27 -4.11 -1.80
CA ARG A 161 -24.80 -5.30 -1.13
C ARG A 161 -25.65 -6.13 -2.09
N ASP A 162 -26.43 -5.50 -2.95
CA ASP A 162 -27.33 -6.20 -3.87
C ASP A 162 -26.59 -7.02 -4.93
N GLU A 163 -25.35 -6.63 -5.23
CA GLU A 163 -24.50 -7.30 -6.22
C GLU A 163 -23.32 -8.05 -5.58
N GLY A 164 -23.25 -8.06 -4.24
CA GLY A 164 -22.23 -8.75 -3.48
C GLY A 164 -20.81 -8.16 -3.53
N TYR A 165 -20.63 -6.95 -4.07
CA TYR A 165 -19.33 -6.30 -4.08
C TYR A 165 -19.01 -5.66 -2.74
N TYR A 166 -17.78 -5.86 -2.27
CA TYR A 166 -17.25 -5.21 -1.07
C TYR A 166 -15.88 -4.59 -1.34
N ILE A 167 -15.54 -3.58 -0.56
CA ILE A 167 -14.18 -3.07 -0.42
C ILE A 167 -13.54 -3.63 0.85
N SER A 168 -12.25 -3.94 0.78
CA SER A 168 -11.44 -4.25 1.95
C SER A 168 -10.16 -3.41 2.01
N LEU A 169 -9.67 -3.20 3.23
CA LEU A 169 -8.35 -2.63 3.52
C LEU A 169 -7.67 -3.52 4.56
N LYS A 170 -6.34 -3.71 4.44
CA LYS A 170 -5.55 -4.44 5.45
C LYS A 170 -4.07 -4.09 5.39
N GLY A 171 -3.38 -4.34 6.50
CA GLY A 171 -1.94 -4.39 6.56
C GLY A 171 -1.36 -5.58 5.77
N GLY A 172 -0.34 -5.30 4.96
CA GLY A 172 0.50 -6.26 4.25
C GLY A 172 -0.03 -6.67 2.87
N SER A 173 0.43 -5.98 1.82
CA SER A 173 0.17 -6.36 0.42
C SER A 173 0.91 -7.61 -0.07
N GLY A 174 1.93 -8.06 0.67
CA GLY A 174 2.84 -9.12 0.21
C GLY A 174 3.90 -8.64 -0.79
N SER A 175 3.82 -7.39 -1.25
CA SER A 175 4.85 -6.73 -2.07
C SER A 175 5.77 -5.82 -1.25
N GLY A 176 5.36 -5.43 -0.03
CA GLY A 176 6.09 -4.52 0.85
C GLY A 176 5.89 -4.79 2.34
N THR A 177 6.95 -4.68 3.13
CA THR A 177 6.96 -4.71 4.60
C THR A 177 6.24 -3.47 5.10
N PHE A 178 5.22 -3.64 5.94
CA PHE A 178 4.29 -2.59 6.41
C PHE A 178 3.59 -1.81 5.31
N SER A 179 3.41 -2.40 4.13
CA SER A 179 2.51 -1.85 3.10
C SER A 179 1.05 -2.01 3.47
N VAL A 180 0.19 -1.22 2.84
CA VAL A 180 -1.27 -1.32 2.89
C VAL A 180 -1.76 -1.97 1.60
N ASP A 181 -2.87 -2.69 1.67
CA ASP A 181 -3.50 -3.31 0.52
C ASP A 181 -4.99 -3.07 0.59
N ILE A 182 -5.53 -2.51 -0.49
CA ILE A 182 -6.96 -2.33 -0.72
C ILE A 182 -7.42 -3.30 -1.80
N ALA A 183 -8.65 -3.80 -1.66
CA ALA A 183 -9.22 -4.74 -2.61
C ALA A 183 -10.70 -4.50 -2.87
N ILE A 184 -11.13 -4.82 -4.10
CA ILE A 184 -12.53 -5.10 -4.40
C ILE A 184 -12.68 -6.62 -4.42
N GLY A 185 -13.62 -7.11 -3.62
CA GLY A 185 -14.00 -8.51 -3.61
C GLY A 185 -15.48 -8.71 -3.91
N HIS A 186 -15.87 -9.97 -4.03
CA HIS A 186 -17.25 -10.38 -4.23
C HIS A 186 -17.61 -11.48 -3.22
N ASP A 187 -18.72 -11.31 -2.52
CA ASP A 187 -19.30 -12.31 -1.64
C ASP A 187 -20.51 -12.94 -2.33
N ARG A 188 -20.48 -14.26 -2.54
CA ARG A 188 -21.59 -14.99 -3.17
C ARG A 188 -22.79 -15.16 -2.25
N LYS A 189 -22.63 -14.91 -0.95
CA LYS A 189 -23.65 -15.02 0.09
C LYS A 189 -24.06 -13.66 0.62
N HIS A 190 -23.90 -12.62 -0.18
CA HIS A 190 -24.19 -11.24 0.19
C HIS A 190 -25.64 -10.98 0.64
N THR A 191 -26.58 -11.85 0.26
CA THR A 191 -27.98 -11.79 0.73
C THR A 191 -28.20 -12.46 2.09
N GLU A 192 -27.25 -13.28 2.57
CA GLU A 192 -27.38 -14.04 3.82
C GLU A 192 -26.96 -13.21 5.05
N HIS A 193 -26.22 -12.11 4.87
CA HIS A 193 -25.60 -11.34 5.95
C HIS A 193 -25.70 -9.82 5.71
N ASP A 194 -25.71 -9.03 6.78
CA ASP A 194 -25.77 -7.56 6.70
C ASP A 194 -24.39 -6.92 6.48
N LYS A 195 -23.31 -7.63 6.76
CA LYS A 195 -21.92 -7.19 6.62
C LYS A 195 -21.12 -8.20 5.81
N PRO A 196 -20.09 -7.79 5.05
CA PRO A 196 -19.22 -8.72 4.35
C PRO A 196 -18.50 -9.63 5.35
N LEU A 197 -18.28 -10.90 4.99
CA LEU A 197 -17.49 -11.81 5.81
C LEU A 197 -16.06 -11.29 6.00
N HIS A 198 -15.54 -11.28 7.23
CA HIS A 198 -14.19 -10.79 7.57
C HIS A 198 -13.08 -11.80 7.23
N ASP A 199 -12.96 -12.17 5.94
CA ASP A 199 -11.89 -13.00 5.40
C ASP A 199 -11.31 -12.42 4.09
N THR A 200 -10.27 -13.02 3.50
CA THR A 200 -9.69 -12.55 2.22
C THR A 200 -10.05 -13.43 1.02
N THR A 201 -10.97 -14.38 1.18
CA THR A 201 -11.20 -15.44 0.18
C THR A 201 -11.89 -14.92 -1.08
N GLY A 202 -12.74 -13.91 -0.93
CA GLY A 202 -13.47 -13.27 -2.02
C GLY A 202 -12.76 -12.07 -2.66
N GLU A 203 -11.53 -11.72 -2.25
CA GLU A 203 -10.80 -10.58 -2.86
C GLU A 203 -10.36 -10.92 -4.29
N ILE A 204 -10.79 -10.11 -5.27
CA ILE A 204 -10.54 -10.36 -6.69
C ILE A 204 -9.51 -9.38 -7.25
N TRP A 205 -9.68 -8.08 -7.03
CA TRP A 205 -8.80 -7.02 -7.56
C TRP A 205 -8.15 -6.26 -6.42
N ARG A 206 -6.86 -5.93 -6.55
CA ARG A 206 -6.05 -5.41 -5.46
C ARG A 206 -5.12 -4.29 -5.93
N VAL A 207 -4.91 -3.32 -5.05
CA VAL A 207 -3.85 -2.33 -5.15
C VAL A 207 -3.11 -2.30 -3.81
N GLY A 208 -1.79 -2.39 -3.86
CA GLY A 208 -0.93 -2.27 -2.70
C GLY A 208 -0.13 -0.98 -2.76
N PHE A 209 -0.06 -0.27 -1.65
CA PHE A 209 0.70 0.97 -1.54
C PHE A 209 1.45 1.06 -0.22
N ASP A 210 2.48 1.91 -0.20
CA ASP A 210 3.25 2.26 0.99
C ASP A 210 3.85 3.66 0.83
N ALA A 211 4.74 4.05 1.75
CA ALA A 211 5.44 5.32 1.73
C ALA A 211 6.96 5.12 1.83
N GLU A 212 7.71 6.05 1.23
CA GLU A 212 9.15 6.19 1.47
C GLU A 212 9.54 7.66 1.63
N THR A 213 10.63 7.91 2.32
CA THR A 213 11.30 9.19 2.38
C THR A 213 12.50 9.16 1.43
N ASN A 214 12.59 10.11 0.50
CA ASN A 214 13.71 10.22 -0.42
C ASN A 214 14.97 10.82 0.27
N GLY A 215 16.10 10.83 -0.45
CA GLY A 215 17.36 11.39 0.06
C GLY A 215 17.32 12.89 0.39
N SER A 216 16.29 13.62 -0.07
CA SER A 216 16.04 15.02 0.30
C SER A 216 15.08 15.18 1.48
N GLY A 217 14.60 14.08 2.08
CA GLY A 217 13.69 14.11 3.23
C GLY A 217 12.21 14.26 2.86
N GLU A 218 11.85 14.24 1.57
CA GLU A 218 10.46 14.35 1.14
C GLU A 218 9.77 12.99 1.20
N GLN A 219 8.53 12.98 1.70
CA GLN A 219 7.69 11.80 1.70
C GLN A 219 7.06 11.58 0.32
N MET A 220 7.11 10.33 -0.13
CA MET A 220 6.60 9.88 -1.41
C MET A 220 5.62 8.74 -1.19
N PHE A 221 4.45 8.85 -1.80
CA PHE A 221 3.46 7.79 -1.82
C PHE A 221 3.81 6.81 -2.94
N ARG A 222 3.80 5.50 -2.68
CA ARG A 222 4.19 4.50 -3.67
C ARG A 222 3.10 3.47 -3.91
N ILE A 223 2.70 3.30 -5.16
CA ILE A 223 1.87 2.18 -5.60
C ILE A 223 2.81 1.02 -5.95
N ILE A 224 2.92 0.04 -5.07
CA ILE A 224 3.89 -1.05 -5.16
C ILE A 224 3.32 -2.35 -5.75
N ARG A 225 2.00 -2.38 -6.01
CA ARG A 225 1.30 -3.54 -6.52
C ARG A 225 -0.01 -3.15 -7.19
N THR A 226 -0.29 -3.79 -8.32
CA THR A 226 -1.62 -3.86 -8.92
C THR A 226 -1.94 -5.32 -9.29
N GLY A 227 -3.21 -5.67 -9.45
CA GLY A 227 -3.60 -6.93 -10.07
C GLY A 227 -4.53 -7.82 -9.25
N SER A 228 -4.48 -9.13 -9.52
CA SER A 228 -5.47 -10.08 -9.02
C SER A 228 -5.15 -10.64 -7.62
N GLY A 229 -6.19 -10.81 -6.80
CA GLY A 229 -6.18 -11.59 -5.56
C GLY A 229 -6.29 -13.09 -5.78
N HIS A 230 -6.61 -13.54 -7.00
CA HIS A 230 -6.80 -14.95 -7.33
C HIS A 230 -5.62 -15.57 -8.09
N LYS A 231 -5.37 -16.85 -7.81
CA LYS A 231 -4.38 -17.68 -8.52
C LYS A 231 -5.02 -18.26 -9.79
N SER A 232 -4.34 -18.22 -10.93
CA SER A 232 -4.77 -18.76 -12.24
C SER A 232 -5.07 -20.26 -12.30
N GLY A 233 -4.73 -21.04 -11.27
CA GLY A 233 -4.91 -22.49 -11.27
C GLY A 233 -6.34 -22.98 -10.97
N GLY A 234 -7.37 -22.20 -11.30
CA GLY A 234 -8.77 -22.53 -11.03
C GLY A 234 -9.39 -23.46 -12.07
N SER A 235 -10.47 -24.15 -11.70
CA SER A 235 -11.32 -24.88 -12.65
C SER A 235 -11.92 -23.92 -13.70
N THR A 236 -12.31 -24.46 -14.85
CA THR A 236 -13.02 -23.69 -15.90
C THR A 236 -14.24 -22.96 -15.35
N GLU A 237 -14.99 -23.60 -14.44
CA GLU A 237 -16.15 -23.01 -13.75
C GLU A 237 -15.77 -21.75 -12.97
N ARG A 238 -14.66 -21.77 -12.24
CA ARG A 238 -14.17 -20.58 -11.52
C ARG A 238 -13.75 -19.46 -12.47
N ALA A 239 -13.16 -19.79 -13.61
CA ALA A 239 -12.80 -18.79 -14.61
C ALA A 239 -14.03 -18.15 -15.27
N THR A 240 -15.09 -18.93 -15.52
CA THR A 240 -16.38 -18.43 -16.01
C THR A 240 -17.03 -17.51 -14.99
N ASP A 241 -17.12 -17.93 -13.73
CA ASP A 241 -17.68 -17.13 -12.64
C ASP A 241 -16.95 -15.78 -12.48
N LEU A 242 -15.61 -15.77 -12.50
CA LEU A 242 -14.85 -14.51 -12.44
C LEU A 242 -15.09 -13.59 -13.65
N ARG A 243 -15.40 -14.15 -14.82
CA ARG A 243 -15.77 -13.35 -16.00
C ARG A 243 -17.17 -12.77 -15.83
N GLU A 244 -18.11 -13.52 -15.27
CA GLU A 244 -19.47 -13.04 -14.99
C GLU A 244 -19.46 -11.94 -13.92
N ILE A 245 -18.75 -12.16 -12.81
CA ILE A 245 -18.54 -11.14 -11.78
C ILE A 245 -17.91 -9.88 -12.40
N ARG A 246 -16.87 -10.03 -13.22
CA ARG A 246 -16.27 -8.88 -13.91
C ARG A 246 -17.25 -8.17 -14.83
N LYS A 247 -18.05 -8.92 -15.59
CA LYS A 247 -19.04 -8.36 -16.51
C LYS A 247 -20.10 -7.57 -15.75
N ASN A 248 -20.67 -8.16 -14.70
CA ASN A 248 -21.67 -7.51 -13.86
C ASN A 248 -21.12 -6.20 -13.27
N PHE A 249 -19.88 -6.22 -12.75
CA PHE A 249 -19.24 -5.00 -12.25
C PHE A 249 -19.16 -3.90 -13.32
N LEU A 250 -18.75 -4.27 -14.54
CA LEU A 250 -18.65 -3.33 -15.65
C LEU A 250 -20.01 -2.83 -16.12
N ASP A 251 -21.06 -3.65 -16.04
CA ASP A 251 -22.42 -3.25 -16.37
C ASP A 251 -22.95 -2.22 -15.35
N THR A 252 -22.62 -2.39 -14.07
CA THR A 252 -23.00 -1.47 -12.98
C THR A 252 -22.21 -0.17 -12.98
N TYR A 253 -20.88 -0.25 -12.84
CA TYR A 253 -20.04 0.92 -12.61
C TYR A 253 -19.45 1.53 -13.89
N ARG A 254 -19.48 0.78 -15.01
CA ARG A 254 -18.92 1.17 -16.32
C ARG A 254 -17.44 1.59 -16.27
N VAL A 255 -16.74 1.21 -15.21
CA VAL A 255 -15.31 1.44 -14.99
C VAL A 255 -14.67 0.13 -14.56
N SER A 256 -13.43 -0.12 -14.97
CA SER A 256 -12.75 -1.34 -14.54
C SER A 256 -12.47 -1.29 -13.02
N PRO A 257 -12.62 -2.42 -12.30
CA PRO A 257 -12.34 -2.48 -10.86
C PRO A 257 -10.91 -2.02 -10.51
N GLN A 258 -9.94 -2.35 -11.36
CA GLN A 258 -8.54 -1.98 -11.16
C GLN A 258 -8.33 -0.46 -11.27
N ARG A 259 -8.98 0.18 -12.25
CA ARG A 259 -8.93 1.63 -12.45
C ARG A 259 -9.60 2.34 -11.27
N LEU A 260 -10.73 1.82 -10.78
CA LEU A 260 -11.43 2.38 -9.63
C LEU A 260 -10.58 2.31 -8.34
N LEU A 261 -9.93 1.17 -8.07
CA LEU A 261 -9.01 1.03 -6.95
C LEU A 261 -7.79 1.95 -7.06
N LEU A 262 -7.26 2.14 -8.27
CA LEU A 262 -6.15 3.05 -8.50
C LEU A 262 -6.56 4.51 -8.24
N PHE A 263 -7.74 4.94 -8.70
CA PHE A 263 -8.25 6.27 -8.35
C PHE A 263 -8.46 6.44 -6.86
N LEU A 264 -9.06 5.46 -6.17
CA LEU A 264 -9.20 5.50 -4.72
C LEU A 264 -7.83 5.64 -4.02
N THR A 265 -6.82 4.89 -4.49
CA THR A 265 -5.45 4.97 -3.95
C THR A 265 -4.85 6.37 -4.12
N LEU A 266 -5.09 6.98 -5.28
CA LEU A 266 -4.63 8.33 -5.62
C LEU A 266 -5.38 9.41 -4.78
N GLU A 267 -6.66 9.21 -4.49
CA GLU A 267 -7.46 10.06 -3.59
C GLU A 267 -7.01 9.94 -2.13
N ILE A 268 -6.62 8.74 -1.67
CA ILE A 268 -5.96 8.56 -0.36
C ILE A 268 -4.67 9.38 -0.32
N ALA A 269 -3.81 9.25 -1.33
CA ALA A 269 -2.55 10.00 -1.41
C ALA A 269 -2.80 11.52 -1.43
N TYR A 270 -3.81 11.97 -2.17
CA TYR A 270 -4.23 13.37 -2.22
C TYR A 270 -4.68 13.87 -0.85
N THR A 271 -5.58 13.15 -0.18
CA THR A 271 -6.13 13.48 1.14
C THR A 271 -5.04 13.56 2.20
N LEU A 272 -4.04 12.68 2.13
CA LEU A 272 -2.88 12.66 3.02
C LEU A 272 -1.84 13.74 2.69
N GLY A 273 -2.04 14.54 1.64
CA GLY A 273 -1.18 15.68 1.29
C GLY A 273 0.11 15.29 0.58
N PHE A 274 0.25 14.08 0.03
CA PHE A 274 1.44 13.70 -0.71
C PHE A 274 1.56 14.52 -2.00
N ASN A 275 2.73 15.13 -2.23
CA ASN A 275 2.99 15.86 -3.47
C ASN A 275 3.80 15.07 -4.50
N HIS A 276 4.31 13.91 -4.10
CA HIS A 276 5.12 13.02 -4.91
C HIS A 276 4.53 11.62 -4.88
N ILE A 277 4.21 11.08 -6.05
CA ILE A 277 3.70 9.72 -6.20
C ILE A 277 4.62 8.94 -7.13
N LYS A 278 4.98 7.73 -6.71
CA LYS A 278 5.64 6.74 -7.57
C LYS A 278 4.75 5.52 -7.72
N ALA A 279 4.83 4.85 -8.87
CA ALA A 279 4.12 3.61 -9.10
C ALA A 279 5.03 2.60 -9.80
N LEU A 280 5.04 1.36 -9.32
CA LEU A 280 5.89 0.31 -9.84
C LEU A 280 5.45 -0.02 -11.27
N SER A 281 6.35 0.14 -12.24
CA SER A 281 6.07 -0.19 -13.64
C SER A 281 5.99 -1.71 -13.84
N THR A 282 5.51 -2.17 -15.01
CA THR A 282 5.56 -3.60 -15.35
C THR A 282 7.00 -4.14 -15.36
N GLU A 283 7.93 -3.36 -15.90
CA GLU A 283 9.36 -3.66 -15.88
C GLU A 283 9.89 -3.75 -14.43
N GLY A 284 9.58 -2.75 -13.60
CA GLY A 284 9.95 -2.73 -12.20
C GLY A 284 9.35 -3.88 -11.41
N ALA A 285 8.11 -4.27 -11.69
CA ALA A 285 7.48 -5.39 -11.04
C ALA A 285 8.13 -6.73 -11.43
N LEU A 286 8.56 -6.89 -12.68
CA LEU A 286 9.32 -8.06 -13.14
C LEU A 286 10.76 -8.10 -12.57
N ASN A 287 11.35 -6.94 -12.27
CA ASN A 287 12.73 -6.84 -11.78
C ASN A 287 12.83 -6.88 -10.26
N LEU A 288 12.00 -6.10 -9.58
CA LEU A 288 12.10 -5.82 -8.15
C LEU A 288 11.10 -6.62 -7.30
N SER A 289 10.00 -7.10 -7.89
CA SER A 289 8.91 -7.76 -7.17
C SER A 289 8.85 -9.28 -7.44
N THR A 290 7.87 -9.96 -6.84
CA THR A 290 7.57 -11.38 -7.09
C THR A 290 6.78 -11.60 -8.38
N LEU A 291 6.44 -10.54 -9.13
CA LEU A 291 5.64 -10.63 -10.36
C LEU A 291 6.26 -11.56 -11.41
N ARG A 292 7.59 -11.61 -11.50
CA ARG A 292 8.32 -12.55 -12.38
C ARG A 292 7.92 -14.01 -12.18
N HIS A 293 7.51 -14.36 -10.96
CA HIS A 293 7.08 -15.71 -10.57
C HIS A 293 5.56 -15.81 -10.40
N SER A 294 4.81 -14.76 -10.76
CA SER A 294 3.37 -14.79 -10.74
C SER A 294 2.84 -15.76 -11.80
N LYS A 295 1.87 -16.59 -11.42
CA LYS A 295 1.16 -17.46 -12.35
C LYS A 295 0.20 -16.69 -13.26
N SER A 296 -0.06 -15.42 -12.96
CA SER A 296 -0.86 -14.49 -13.76
C SER A 296 -0.24 -13.10 -13.66
N PRO A 297 0.80 -12.81 -14.45
CA PRO A 297 1.34 -11.46 -14.49
C PRO A 297 0.28 -10.51 -15.05
N VAL A 298 0.14 -9.36 -14.40
CA VAL A 298 -0.72 -8.25 -14.84
C VAL A 298 0.20 -7.16 -15.39
N ASP A 299 -0.24 -6.46 -16.42
CA ASP A 299 0.45 -5.27 -16.93
C ASP A 299 0.16 -4.08 -16.01
N TYR A 300 1.13 -3.76 -15.15
CA TYR A 300 1.06 -2.65 -14.20
C TYR A 300 1.06 -1.33 -14.94
N SER A 301 1.98 -1.14 -15.89
CA SER A 301 2.10 0.05 -16.71
C SER A 301 0.82 0.37 -17.46
N ALA A 302 0.17 -0.63 -18.08
CA ALA A 302 -1.12 -0.40 -18.73
C ALA A 302 -2.19 0.11 -17.75
N SER A 303 -2.27 -0.49 -16.56
CA SER A 303 -3.23 -0.06 -15.52
C SER A 303 -2.90 1.33 -14.96
N LEU A 304 -1.62 1.69 -14.87
CA LEU A 304 -1.16 2.99 -14.36
C LEU A 304 -1.35 4.10 -15.39
N ASN A 305 -1.14 3.81 -16.69
CA ASN A 305 -1.43 4.73 -17.78
C ASN A 305 -2.91 5.14 -17.78
N ASP A 306 -3.81 4.20 -17.44
CA ASP A 306 -5.24 4.50 -17.34
C ASP A 306 -5.52 5.62 -16.31
N VAL A 307 -4.76 5.71 -15.22
CA VAL A 307 -4.96 6.74 -14.17
C VAL A 307 -3.95 7.88 -14.25
N GLY A 308 -3.33 8.07 -15.41
CA GLY A 308 -2.57 9.26 -15.74
C GLY A 308 -1.06 9.22 -15.48
N PHE A 309 -0.50 8.06 -15.12
CA PHE A 309 0.95 7.90 -15.17
C PHE A 309 1.42 7.93 -16.63
N ALA A 310 2.48 8.69 -16.91
CA ALA A 310 3.09 8.65 -18.22
C ALA A 310 3.81 7.31 -18.42
N ALA A 311 3.69 6.73 -19.62
CA ALA A 311 4.46 5.55 -19.99
C ALA A 311 5.96 5.90 -20.05
N GLN A 312 6.70 5.62 -18.98
CA GLN A 312 8.13 5.84 -18.89
C GLN A 312 8.89 4.51 -18.83
N SER A 313 10.13 4.49 -19.31
CA SER A 313 11.04 3.35 -19.14
C SER A 313 11.61 3.33 -17.72
N GLY A 314 11.88 2.16 -17.17
CA GLY A 314 12.49 2.00 -15.85
C GLY A 314 11.54 1.40 -14.82
N ASN A 315 12.02 1.26 -13.59
CA ASN A 315 11.31 0.50 -12.55
C ASN A 315 10.09 1.24 -11.96
N TRP A 316 10.08 2.57 -12.03
CA TRP A 316 9.06 3.41 -11.41
C TRP A 316 8.55 4.45 -12.40
N HIS A 317 7.23 4.65 -12.41
CA HIS A 317 6.59 5.81 -13.01
C HIS A 317 6.37 6.85 -11.92
N GLU A 318 6.62 8.12 -12.21
CA GLU A 318 6.58 9.18 -11.20
C GLU A 318 5.64 10.32 -11.61
N ILE A 319 4.94 10.89 -10.62
CA ILE A 319 4.18 12.13 -10.74
C ILE A 319 4.68 13.09 -9.67
N HIS A 320 5.21 14.23 -10.12
CA HIS A 320 5.64 15.33 -9.26
C HIS A 320 4.58 16.42 -9.22
N GLY A 321 4.50 17.13 -8.10
CA GLY A 321 3.49 18.18 -7.93
C GLY A 321 2.07 17.63 -7.87
N TRP A 322 1.87 16.41 -7.37
CA TRP A 322 0.60 15.68 -7.38
C TRP A 322 -0.60 16.52 -6.92
N GLN A 323 -0.41 17.31 -5.86
CA GLN A 323 -1.48 18.15 -5.29
C GLN A 323 -2.01 19.17 -6.31
N ASP A 324 -1.12 19.69 -7.15
CA ASP A 324 -1.50 20.61 -8.23
C ASP A 324 -1.80 19.89 -9.56
N ALA A 325 -1.22 18.69 -9.74
CA ALA A 325 -1.22 17.92 -10.98
C ALA A 325 -2.44 17.01 -11.16
N ILE A 326 -3.02 16.45 -10.08
CA ILE A 326 -4.17 15.52 -10.17
C ILE A 326 -5.32 16.08 -11.02
N TYR A 327 -5.53 17.40 -11.00
CA TYR A 327 -6.59 18.07 -11.75
C TYR A 327 -6.15 18.68 -13.09
N ARG A 328 -4.84 18.75 -13.37
CA ARG A 328 -4.28 19.33 -14.60
C ARG A 328 -3.72 18.29 -15.56
N ASP A 329 -3.11 17.25 -15.01
CA ASP A 329 -2.14 16.41 -15.69
C ASP A 329 -2.58 14.96 -15.87
N LEU A 330 -3.84 14.58 -15.56
CA LEU A 330 -4.40 13.30 -16.04
C LEU A 330 -4.40 13.33 -17.58
N PRO A 331 -3.40 12.76 -18.27
CA PRO A 331 -3.32 12.88 -19.70
C PRO A 331 -4.22 11.80 -20.30
N PHE A 332 -5.09 12.25 -21.21
CA PHE A 332 -5.55 11.54 -22.41
C PHE A 332 -7.05 11.16 -22.51
N GLN A 333 -7.72 11.90 -23.41
CA GLN A 333 -8.86 11.54 -24.29
C GLN A 333 -10.16 10.96 -23.71
N GLY A 334 -10.33 10.96 -22.40
CA GLY A 334 -11.63 10.90 -21.78
C GLY A 334 -11.70 12.03 -20.78
N THR A 335 -12.68 12.91 -20.89
CA THR A 335 -13.27 13.43 -19.65
C THR A 335 -13.56 12.19 -18.82
N LEU A 336 -13.38 12.22 -17.50
CA LEU A 336 -14.07 11.23 -16.67
C LEU A 336 -15.52 11.13 -17.20
N GLY A 337 -16.13 9.96 -17.20
CA GLY A 337 -17.54 9.75 -17.55
C GLY A 337 -18.41 9.95 -16.32
N LYS A 338 -19.68 10.40 -16.45
CA LYS A 338 -20.51 10.68 -15.26
C LYS A 338 -20.57 9.43 -14.37
N HIS A 339 -20.62 8.28 -15.02
CA HIS A 339 -20.50 6.96 -14.42
C HIS A 339 -19.19 6.72 -13.66
N GLU A 340 -18.04 7.22 -14.12
CA GLU A 340 -16.76 7.11 -13.39
C GLU A 340 -16.78 7.94 -12.11
N ILE A 341 -17.43 9.12 -12.11
CA ILE A 341 -17.63 9.91 -10.89
C ILE A 341 -18.60 9.22 -9.95
N ASP A 342 -19.73 8.75 -10.46
CA ASP A 342 -20.71 8.03 -9.65
C ASP A 342 -20.07 6.76 -9.02
N ALA A 343 -19.20 6.06 -9.76
CA ALA A 343 -18.44 4.93 -9.25
C ALA A 343 -17.38 5.34 -8.21
N LEU A 344 -16.70 6.47 -8.42
CA LEU A 344 -15.71 7.01 -7.47
C LEU A 344 -16.38 7.44 -6.16
N ASP A 345 -17.50 8.15 -6.23
CA ASP A 345 -18.33 8.52 -5.07
C ASP A 345 -18.82 7.27 -4.32
N ALA A 346 -19.27 6.24 -5.03
CA ALA A 346 -19.67 4.98 -4.42
C ALA A 346 -18.52 4.30 -3.66
N ILE A 347 -17.34 4.18 -4.28
CA ILE A 347 -16.20 3.53 -3.63
C ILE A 347 -15.62 4.35 -2.47
N GLU A 348 -15.60 5.69 -2.57
CA GLU A 348 -15.19 6.58 -1.47
C GLU A 348 -16.13 6.45 -0.27
N LYS A 349 -17.46 6.44 -0.50
CA LYS A 349 -18.46 6.21 0.56
C LYS A 349 -18.28 4.86 1.24
N SER A 350 -18.07 3.81 0.46
CA SER A 350 -17.81 2.47 1.00
C SER A 350 -16.49 2.39 1.73
N PHE A 351 -15.45 3.07 1.25
CA PHE A 351 -14.16 3.19 1.95
C PHE A 351 -14.32 3.88 3.31
N ASN A 352 -15.04 5.01 3.37
CA ASN A 352 -15.32 5.71 4.63
C ASN A 352 -16.24 4.93 5.57
N SER A 353 -16.90 3.87 5.07
CA SER A 353 -17.77 2.97 5.84
C SER A 353 -17.08 1.65 6.20
N LEU A 354 -15.75 1.57 6.05
CA LEU A 354 -14.93 0.43 6.42
C LEU A 354 -14.97 0.20 7.94
N HIS A 355 -15.24 -1.05 8.34
CA HIS A 355 -15.25 -1.46 9.74
C HIS A 355 -14.39 -2.70 9.98
N HIS A 356 -13.81 -2.77 11.17
CA HIS A 356 -13.10 -3.92 11.71
C HIS A 356 -14.10 -5.02 12.14
N ALA A 357 -13.59 -6.23 12.39
CA ALA A 357 -14.41 -7.36 12.86
C ALA A 357 -15.14 -7.06 14.19
N ASP A 358 -14.51 -6.27 15.06
CA ASP A 358 -15.07 -5.86 16.35
C ASP A 358 -16.09 -4.71 16.22
N GLY A 359 -16.30 -4.19 15.00
CA GLY A 359 -17.23 -3.09 14.71
C GLY A 359 -16.61 -1.70 14.67
N ASP A 360 -15.33 -1.54 15.03
CA ASP A 360 -14.63 -0.25 14.98
C ASP A 360 -14.56 0.30 13.56
N ALA A 361 -14.83 1.60 13.41
CA ALA A 361 -14.65 2.31 12.15
C ALA A 361 -13.15 2.51 11.84
N LEU A 362 -12.81 2.60 10.55
CA LEU A 362 -11.47 3.02 10.13
C LEU A 362 -11.22 4.47 10.60
N PRO A 363 -10.11 4.77 11.32
CA PRO A 363 -9.83 6.13 11.82
C PRO A 363 -9.62 7.18 10.73
N PHE A 364 -9.29 6.75 9.51
CA PHE A 364 -9.07 7.63 8.37
C PHE A 364 -10.25 7.60 7.40
N THR A 365 -10.65 8.78 6.95
CA THR A 365 -11.68 8.99 5.93
C THR A 365 -11.12 9.86 4.80
N ILE A 366 -11.60 9.60 3.58
CA ILE A 366 -11.33 10.40 2.38
C ILE A 366 -12.36 11.54 2.33
N GLY A 367 -11.89 12.77 2.15
CA GLY A 367 -12.70 13.97 2.32
C GLY A 367 -12.89 14.27 3.82
N ASN A 368 -12.44 15.44 4.28
CA ASN A 368 -12.41 15.78 5.71
C ASN A 368 -13.76 15.55 6.41
N GLU A 369 -13.72 15.02 7.64
CA GLU A 369 -14.82 15.08 8.61
C GLU A 369 -15.23 16.54 8.82
N GLY A 370 -16.25 16.98 8.10
CA GLY A 370 -16.70 18.37 8.05
C GLY A 370 -17.30 18.78 6.70
N THR A 371 -17.05 18.00 5.63
CA THR A 371 -17.64 18.20 4.29
C THR A 371 -18.46 17.02 3.80
N LEU A 372 -19.08 16.25 4.69
CA LEU A 372 -20.13 15.30 4.31
C LEU A 372 -21.34 16.07 3.75
N GLY A 373 -21.45 16.13 2.42
CA GLY A 373 -22.54 16.78 1.71
C GLY A 373 -22.16 17.28 0.32
N ASP A 374 -23.00 18.17 -0.24
CA ASP A 374 -22.89 18.71 -1.61
C ASP A 374 -21.50 19.26 -1.99
N GLN A 375 -20.61 19.55 -1.04
CA GLN A 375 -19.26 20.08 -1.31
C GLN A 375 -18.27 19.05 -1.89
N ASP A 376 -18.37 17.77 -1.53
CA ASP A 376 -17.53 16.71 -2.13
C ASP A 376 -18.00 16.34 -3.53
N ARG A 377 -19.31 16.28 -3.75
CA ARG A 377 -19.89 16.20 -5.08
C ARG A 377 -19.51 17.41 -5.92
N VAL A 378 -19.52 18.62 -5.36
CA VAL A 378 -19.04 19.83 -6.04
C VAL A 378 -17.53 19.77 -6.32
N ARG A 379 -16.70 19.15 -5.47
CA ARG A 379 -15.28 18.89 -5.78
C ARG A 379 -15.19 18.00 -7.01
N LEU A 380 -15.80 16.82 -6.99
CA LEU A 380 -15.78 15.87 -8.10
C LEU A 380 -16.43 16.44 -9.39
N GLU A 381 -17.49 17.22 -9.26
CA GLU A 381 -18.14 17.94 -10.38
C GLU A 381 -17.29 19.12 -10.87
N ARG A 382 -16.48 19.78 -10.05
CA ARG A 382 -15.51 20.78 -10.51
C ARG A 382 -14.42 20.12 -11.34
N VAL A 383 -13.94 18.97 -10.89
CA VAL A 383 -12.99 18.13 -11.64
C VAL A 383 -13.59 17.75 -12.99
N TRP A 384 -14.80 17.19 -12.98
CA TRP A 384 -15.58 16.93 -14.19
C TRP A 384 -15.64 18.12 -15.15
N ASN A 385 -16.10 19.26 -14.64
CA ASN A 385 -16.39 20.44 -15.44
C ASN A 385 -15.12 21.04 -16.04
N ALA A 386 -14.01 21.02 -15.29
CA ALA A 386 -12.71 21.45 -15.79
C ALA A 386 -12.25 20.58 -16.97
N PHE A 387 -12.30 19.25 -16.82
CA PHE A 387 -11.95 18.33 -17.90
C PHE A 387 -12.91 18.44 -19.10
N ALA A 388 -14.22 18.59 -18.87
CA ALA A 388 -15.22 18.68 -19.92
C ALA A 388 -14.97 19.90 -20.82
N ARG A 389 -14.62 21.05 -20.21
CA ARG A 389 -14.28 22.29 -20.92
C ARG A 389 -13.01 22.17 -21.74
N LEU A 390 -11.97 21.52 -21.22
CA LEU A 390 -10.72 21.28 -21.96
C LEU A 390 -10.98 20.41 -23.21
N ASN A 391 -11.82 19.38 -23.08
CA ASN A 391 -12.19 18.51 -24.20
C ASN A 391 -13.04 19.23 -25.26
N GLU A 392 -13.98 20.07 -24.85
CA GLU A 392 -14.77 20.87 -25.78
C GLU A 392 -13.86 21.82 -26.59
N THR A 393 -12.87 22.42 -25.92
CA THR A 393 -11.87 23.30 -26.53
C THR A 393 -10.98 22.54 -27.52
N ALA A 394 -10.49 21.36 -27.15
CA ALA A 394 -9.70 20.50 -28.04
C ALA A 394 -10.50 20.02 -29.27
N ARG A 395 -11.78 19.68 -29.09
CA ARG A 395 -12.69 19.30 -30.20
C ARG A 395 -12.99 20.47 -31.13
N LYS A 396 -13.22 21.67 -30.59
CA LYS A 396 -13.38 22.90 -31.39
C LYS A 396 -12.13 23.18 -32.24
N ASN A 397 -10.94 23.08 -31.64
CA ASN A 397 -9.67 23.30 -32.34
C ASN A 397 -9.39 22.26 -33.44
N ARG A 398 -9.80 20.99 -33.26
CA ARG A 398 -9.71 19.97 -34.33
C ARG A 398 -10.69 20.23 -35.49
N ARG A 399 -11.89 20.73 -35.22
CA ARG A 399 -12.87 21.11 -36.26
C ARG A 399 -12.45 22.33 -37.07
N VAL A 400 -11.72 23.27 -36.46
CA VAL A 400 -11.17 24.44 -37.15
C VAL A 400 -9.99 24.07 -38.05
N ARG A 401 -9.18 23.06 -37.70
CA ARG A 401 -8.07 22.57 -38.54
C ARG A 401 -8.50 21.62 -39.67
N ALA A 402 -9.73 21.12 -39.64
CA ALA A 402 -10.30 20.23 -40.65
C ALA A 402 -11.18 20.97 -41.69
N ARG A 403 -11.26 22.29 -41.59
CA ARG A 403 -11.79 23.22 -42.59
C ARG A 403 -10.65 24.04 -43.14
#